data_AF-L0HE29-F1
#
_entry.id   AF-L0HE29-F1
#
_cell.length_a   1.000
_cell.length_b   1.000
_cell.length_c   1.000
_cell.angle_alpha   90.00
_cell.angle_beta   90.00
_cell.angle_gamma   90.00
#
_symmetry.space_group_name_H-M   'P 1'
#
loop_
_entity.id
_entity.type
_entity.pdbx_description
1 polymer ?
#
loop_
_entity_poly.entity_id
_entity_poly.type
_entity_poly.pdbx_seq_one_letter_code
_entity_poly.pdbx_strand_id
1 'polypeptide(L)'
;MKNQILSLIFLLLIITSGFSGCVGRDTNGKIPESSPGPSITTPTPVYSVVPTLTGMTGVPVFVVNYTAIRFIGRDDPAHPMNEARKNAIAKAAIADDRVRTLLAGGGMIEGVLYQCHPTPKDYSDAACAPALRVLHNGTAWDFLVDEKSQVVIFVQHEIPSGSFM
;
A
#
# COMPACT_ATOMS: atom_id res chain seq x y z
N MET A 1 -27.39 8.30 -57.23
CA MET A 1 -27.18 7.98 -55.79
C MET A 1 -27.32 9.28 -55.02
N LYS A 2 -28.03 9.43 -53.88
CA LYS A 2 -28.98 8.57 -53.14
C LYS A 2 -28.49 7.21 -52.61
N ASN A 3 -29.24 6.67 -51.66
CA ASN A 3 -29.15 5.39 -50.92
C ASN A 3 -27.98 5.15 -49.94
N GLN A 4 -26.89 5.93 -49.93
CA GLN A 4 -25.82 5.77 -48.90
C GLN A 4 -26.02 6.64 -47.63
N ILE A 5 -26.74 7.77 -47.73
CA ILE A 5 -26.90 8.72 -46.60
C ILE A 5 -27.92 8.22 -45.56
N LEU A 6 -28.89 7.40 -45.98
CA LEU A 6 -29.98 6.95 -45.09
C LEU A 6 -29.54 5.93 -44.03
N SER A 7 -28.41 5.23 -44.26
CA SER A 7 -27.87 4.24 -43.32
C SER A 7 -27.14 4.89 -42.13
N LEU A 8 -26.56 6.07 -42.32
CA LEU A 8 -25.77 6.77 -41.30
C LEU A 8 -26.61 7.48 -40.23
N ILE A 9 -27.89 7.77 -40.52
CA ILE A 9 -28.82 8.39 -39.57
C ILE A 9 -29.38 7.35 -38.58
N PHE A 10 -29.54 6.10 -39.01
CA PHE A 10 -30.12 5.03 -38.18
C PHE A 10 -29.19 4.52 -37.07
N LEU A 11 -27.87 4.63 -37.26
CA LEU A 11 -26.88 4.18 -36.26
C LEU A 11 -26.63 5.20 -35.14
N LEU A 12 -26.98 6.48 -35.33
CA LEU A 12 -26.73 7.55 -34.35
C LEU A 12 -27.78 7.64 -33.23
N LEU A 13 -28.89 6.90 -33.34
CA LEU A 13 -30.05 6.99 -32.43
C LEU A 13 -30.04 5.95 -31.28
N ILE A 14 -29.03 5.09 -31.19
CA ILE A 14 -29.01 3.95 -30.24
C ILE A 14 -28.20 4.22 -28.95
N ILE A 15 -27.48 5.35 -28.86
CA ILE A 15 -26.57 5.64 -27.72
C ILE A 15 -27.15 6.69 -26.73
N THR A 16 -28.44 7.02 -26.82
CA THR A 16 -29.09 8.03 -25.94
C THR A 16 -30.41 7.56 -25.33
N SER A 17 -30.41 6.39 -24.68
CA SER A 17 -31.56 5.92 -23.89
C SER A 17 -31.12 5.10 -22.68
N GLY A 18 -30.58 5.78 -21.67
CA GLY A 18 -30.10 5.19 -20.41
C GLY A 18 -30.40 6.00 -19.14
N PHE A 19 -31.10 7.14 -19.24
CA PHE A 19 -31.60 7.87 -18.07
C PHE A 19 -32.94 7.28 -17.61
N SER A 20 -32.89 6.17 -16.86
CA SER A 20 -34.04 5.75 -16.06
C SER A 20 -34.03 6.49 -14.72
N GLY A 21 -34.75 7.60 -14.65
CA GLY A 21 -34.97 8.31 -13.39
C GLY A 21 -35.97 7.54 -12.53
N CYS A 22 -35.52 7.02 -11.37
CA CYS A 22 -36.43 6.57 -10.32
C CYS A 22 -36.87 7.77 -9.47
N VAL A 23 -37.93 8.42 -9.95
CA VAL A 23 -38.98 9.14 -9.22
C VAL A 23 -38.78 9.23 -7.69
N GLY A 24 -38.60 10.45 -7.19
CA GLY A 24 -38.76 10.74 -5.76
C GLY A 24 -40.20 10.45 -5.32
N ARG A 25 -40.35 9.72 -4.22
CA ARG A 25 -41.65 9.36 -3.65
C ARG A 25 -41.67 9.69 -2.16
N ASP A 26 -42.23 10.84 -1.83
CA ASP A 26 -42.52 11.20 -0.45
C ASP A 26 -43.62 10.29 0.11
N THR A 27 -43.22 9.36 0.98
CA THR A 27 -44.16 8.64 1.86
C THR A 27 -43.57 8.51 3.25
N ASN A 28 -44.21 9.14 4.23
CA ASN A 28 -43.90 8.99 5.65
C ASN A 28 -43.81 7.51 6.05
N GLY A 29 -42.67 7.09 6.60
CA GLY A 29 -42.56 5.74 7.17
C GLY A 29 -41.13 5.29 7.47
N LYS A 30 -40.63 5.59 8.68
CA LYS A 30 -39.42 5.05 9.33
C LYS A 30 -38.12 5.02 8.51
N ILE A 31 -37.17 5.87 8.93
CA ILE A 31 -35.76 5.80 8.56
C ILE A 31 -35.20 4.41 8.91
N PRO A 32 -34.67 3.64 7.94
CA PRO A 32 -33.75 2.54 8.22
C PRO A 32 -32.37 3.12 8.50
N GLU A 33 -31.76 2.65 9.59
CA GLU A 33 -30.47 3.11 10.09
C GLU A 33 -29.37 3.04 9.02
N SER A 34 -28.50 4.06 8.99
CA SER A 34 -27.39 4.14 8.04
C SER A 34 -26.44 2.95 8.21
N SER A 35 -26.27 2.16 7.14
CA SER A 35 -25.21 1.16 7.05
C SER A 35 -23.86 1.86 7.29
N PRO A 36 -23.03 1.41 8.25
CA PRO A 36 -21.71 1.99 8.45
C PRO A 36 -20.89 1.82 7.16
N GLY A 37 -20.40 2.93 6.61
CA GLY A 37 -19.29 2.86 5.66
C GLY A 37 -18.08 2.20 6.31
N PRO A 38 -17.11 1.68 5.54
CA PRO A 38 -15.94 1.04 6.11
C PRO A 38 -15.25 2.03 7.06
N SER A 39 -15.25 1.72 8.36
CA SER A 39 -14.51 2.49 9.35
C SER A 39 -13.07 2.58 8.89
N ILE A 40 -12.61 3.80 8.60
CA ILE A 40 -11.19 4.09 8.43
C ILE A 40 -10.59 4.00 9.83
N THR A 41 -10.33 2.77 10.27
CA THR A 41 -9.58 2.48 11.48
C THR A 41 -8.16 2.95 11.21
N THR A 42 -7.82 4.15 11.66
CA THR A 42 -6.44 4.65 11.65
C THR A 42 -5.56 3.57 12.27
N PRO A 43 -4.63 2.95 11.50
CA PRO A 43 -3.84 1.86 12.04
C PRO A 43 -2.98 2.39 13.18
N THR A 44 -3.05 1.73 14.34
CA THR A 44 -2.22 2.12 15.48
C THR A 44 -0.75 1.85 15.16
N PRO A 45 0.16 2.82 15.36
CA PRO A 45 1.57 2.61 15.09
C PRO A 45 2.12 1.53 16.04
N VAL A 46 2.80 0.52 15.47
CA VAL A 46 3.47 -0.57 16.21
C VAL A 46 4.80 -0.16 16.85
N TYR A 47 5.06 1.15 16.90
CA TYR A 47 6.28 1.76 17.43
C TYR A 47 5.94 3.05 18.18
N SER A 48 6.85 3.47 19.05
CA SER A 48 6.85 4.78 19.71
C SER A 48 8.17 5.50 19.48
N VAL A 49 8.14 6.83 19.43
CA VAL A 49 9.33 7.68 19.29
C VAL A 49 9.67 8.28 20.64
N VAL A 50 10.85 7.97 21.17
CA VAL A 50 11.37 8.52 22.42
C VAL A 50 12.45 9.57 22.09
N PRO A 51 12.28 10.83 22.52
CA PRO A 51 13.33 11.83 22.42
C PRO A 51 14.51 11.42 23.28
N THR A 52 15.69 11.23 22.69
CA THR A 52 16.90 10.92 23.45
C THR A 52 17.75 12.17 23.58
N LEU A 53 17.75 12.77 24.77
CA LEU A 53 18.62 13.89 25.12
C LEU A 53 20.01 13.40 25.53
N THR A 54 20.77 12.89 24.55
CA THR A 54 22.23 12.70 24.65
C THR A 54 22.92 13.59 23.63
N GLY A 55 24.08 14.14 24.02
CA GLY A 55 24.69 15.28 23.33
C GLY A 55 24.99 15.08 21.85
N MET A 56 24.82 16.17 21.10
CA MET A 56 25.31 16.42 19.74
C MET A 56 24.67 15.67 18.55
N THR A 57 23.84 14.64 18.73
CA THR A 57 22.99 14.12 17.64
C THR A 57 21.54 13.89 18.09
N GLY A 58 20.63 14.71 17.58
CA GLY A 58 19.19 14.64 17.88
C GLY A 58 18.48 13.49 17.15
N VAL A 59 19.02 12.27 17.20
CA VAL A 59 18.45 11.10 16.53
C VAL A 59 17.27 10.57 17.35
N PRO A 60 16.04 10.51 16.80
CA PRO A 60 14.92 9.90 17.49
C PRO A 60 15.19 8.40 17.73
N VAL A 61 14.91 7.91 18.94
CA VAL A 61 14.99 6.49 19.26
C VAL A 61 13.61 5.86 19.11
N PHE A 62 13.52 4.83 18.28
CA PHE A 62 12.29 4.09 18.03
C PHE A 62 12.22 2.88 18.95
N VAL A 63 11.21 2.81 19.81
CA VAL A 63 10.87 1.62 20.59
C VAL A 63 9.78 0.89 19.81
N VAL A 64 10.14 -0.26 19.23
CA VAL A 64 9.29 -1.01 18.27
C VAL A 64 8.83 -2.32 18.89
N ASN A 65 7.54 -2.61 18.82
CA ASN A 65 7.01 -3.92 19.17
C ASN A 65 7.04 -4.86 17.95
N TYR A 66 8.17 -5.55 17.76
CA TYR A 66 8.38 -6.44 16.60
C TYR A 66 7.36 -7.57 16.48
N THR A 67 6.83 -8.10 17.59
CA THR A 67 5.84 -9.19 17.52
C THR A 67 4.50 -8.71 16.93
N ALA A 68 4.14 -7.44 17.17
CA ALA A 68 2.95 -6.79 16.62
C ALA A 68 3.08 -6.42 15.12
N ILE A 69 4.29 -6.43 14.54
CA ILE A 69 4.46 -6.32 13.10
C ILE A 69 3.89 -7.60 12.48
N ARG A 70 2.90 -7.47 11.60
CA ARG A 70 2.27 -8.59 10.88
C ARG A 70 3.00 -8.90 9.57
N PHE A 71 2.83 -10.12 9.07
CA PHE A 71 3.08 -10.41 7.65
C PHE A 71 1.83 -10.01 6.86
N ILE A 72 2.00 -9.30 5.74
CA ILE A 72 0.92 -8.82 4.86
C ILE A 72 1.06 -9.32 3.41
N GLY A 73 2.08 -10.14 3.14
CA GLY A 73 2.27 -10.78 1.84
C GLY A 73 1.34 -11.99 1.65
N ARG A 74 1.38 -12.57 0.45
CA ARG A 74 0.88 -13.93 0.22
C ARG A 74 1.86 -14.93 0.81
N ASP A 75 1.36 -15.96 1.50
CA ASP A 75 2.19 -17.07 1.95
C ASP A 75 2.82 -17.80 0.75
N ASP A 76 4.15 -17.95 0.79
CA ASP A 76 4.91 -18.82 -0.11
C ASP A 76 5.34 -20.09 0.65
N PRO A 77 4.80 -21.27 0.30
CA PRO A 77 5.21 -22.55 0.90
C PRO A 77 6.70 -22.89 0.70
N ALA A 78 7.35 -22.38 -0.36
CA ALA A 78 8.77 -22.59 -0.59
C ALA A 78 9.65 -21.72 0.33
N HIS A 79 9.17 -20.53 0.70
CA HIS A 79 9.90 -19.56 1.52
C HIS A 79 9.02 -19.00 2.66
N PRO A 80 8.57 -19.84 3.62
CA PRO A 80 7.62 -19.42 4.64
C PRO A 80 8.12 -18.26 5.51
N MET A 81 7.23 -17.31 5.81
CA MET A 81 7.52 -16.17 6.66
C MET A 81 7.19 -16.46 8.13
N ASN A 82 8.09 -17.15 8.83
CA ASN A 82 7.94 -17.36 10.27
C ASN A 82 8.24 -16.08 11.08
N GLU A 83 7.86 -16.07 12.36
CA GLU A 83 7.99 -14.89 13.22
C GLU A 83 9.46 -14.43 13.39
N ALA A 84 10.40 -15.36 13.55
CA ALA A 84 11.81 -15.02 13.74
C ALA A 84 12.38 -14.29 12.51
N ARG A 85 12.07 -14.79 11.31
CA ARG A 85 12.47 -14.22 10.01
C ARG A 85 11.83 -12.84 9.79
N LYS A 86 10.51 -12.74 9.98
CA LYS A 86 9.74 -11.48 9.96
C LYS A 86 10.36 -10.43 10.88
N ASN A 87 10.70 -10.81 12.11
CA ASN A 87 11.30 -9.92 13.10
C ASN A 87 12.73 -9.50 12.72
N ALA A 88 13.51 -10.37 12.07
CA ALA A 88 14.85 -10.04 11.56
C ALA A 88 14.78 -9.01 10.43
N ILE A 89 13.93 -9.25 9.42
CA ILE A 89 13.67 -8.31 8.30
C ILE A 89 13.25 -6.93 8.82
N ALA A 90 12.30 -6.89 9.77
CA ALA A 90 11.86 -5.63 10.35
C ALA A 90 12.97 -4.90 11.13
N LYS A 91 13.84 -5.62 11.85
CA LYS A 91 15.00 -5.01 12.54
C LYS A 91 16.02 -4.44 11.54
N ALA A 92 16.36 -5.20 10.50
CA ALA A 92 17.27 -4.78 9.43
C ALA A 92 16.75 -3.51 8.73
N ALA A 93 15.46 -3.47 8.39
CA ALA A 93 14.86 -2.30 7.78
C ALA A 93 14.81 -1.08 8.72
N ILE A 94 14.42 -1.24 9.99
CA ILE A 94 14.33 -0.11 10.94
C ILE A 94 15.70 0.43 11.39
N ALA A 95 16.78 -0.33 11.15
CA ALA A 95 18.14 0.15 11.29
C ALA A 95 18.56 1.11 10.16
N ASP A 96 17.88 1.12 9.01
CA ASP A 96 18.19 2.00 7.87
C ASP A 96 17.69 3.43 8.08
N ASP A 97 18.58 4.41 7.91
CA ASP A 97 18.27 5.83 8.14
C ASP A 97 17.12 6.37 7.28
N ARG A 98 16.86 5.79 6.09
CA ARG A 98 15.73 6.19 5.23
C ARG A 98 14.41 5.78 5.86
N VAL A 99 14.33 4.55 6.41
CA VAL A 99 13.16 4.08 7.17
C VAL A 99 12.98 4.95 8.39
N ARG A 100 14.04 5.19 9.18
CA ARG A 100 14.00 6.02 10.38
C ARG A 100 13.51 7.44 10.10
N THR A 101 13.95 8.04 9.00
CA THR A 101 13.50 9.36 8.54
C THR A 101 12.01 9.35 8.22
N LEU A 102 11.52 8.32 7.52
CA LEU A 102 10.11 8.18 7.15
C LEU A 102 9.22 7.96 8.38
N LEU A 103 9.66 7.14 9.34
CA LEU A 103 8.97 6.92 10.63
C LEU A 103 8.97 8.18 11.53
N ALA A 104 10.06 8.97 11.51
CA ALA A 104 10.13 10.26 12.20
C ALA A 104 9.17 11.29 11.57
N GLY A 105 8.99 11.23 10.25
CA GLY A 105 8.01 12.03 9.50
C GLY A 105 6.55 11.60 9.67
N GLY A 106 6.25 10.65 10.57
CA GLY A 106 4.89 10.13 10.82
C GLY A 106 4.47 8.93 9.98
N GLY A 107 5.40 8.26 9.29
CA GLY A 107 5.12 7.05 8.52
C GLY A 107 4.81 5.84 9.41
N MET A 108 3.78 5.07 9.08
CA MET A 108 3.31 3.93 9.88
C MET A 108 3.76 2.61 9.27
N ILE A 109 4.40 1.74 10.07
CA ILE A 109 4.74 0.37 9.64
C ILE A 109 3.44 -0.42 9.43
N GLU A 110 3.23 -0.92 8.21
CA GLU A 110 2.05 -1.73 7.86
C GLU A 110 2.29 -3.23 8.10
N GLY A 111 3.53 -3.69 7.86
CA GLY A 111 3.92 -5.08 8.00
C GLY A 111 5.17 -5.44 7.20
N VAL A 112 5.50 -6.73 7.19
CA VAL A 112 6.49 -7.34 6.30
C VAL A 112 5.76 -8.05 5.16
N LEU A 113 6.29 -8.01 3.95
CA LEU A 113 5.78 -8.76 2.79
C LEU A 113 6.93 -9.35 1.96
N TYR A 114 6.59 -10.08 0.91
CA TYR A 114 7.48 -10.29 -0.24
C TYR A 114 7.14 -9.30 -1.33
N GLN A 115 8.15 -8.58 -1.81
CA GLN A 115 8.02 -7.69 -2.95
C GLN A 115 8.86 -8.25 -4.09
N CYS A 116 8.22 -8.45 -5.25
CA CYS A 116 8.85 -8.99 -6.45
C CYS A 116 8.96 -7.89 -7.51
N HIS A 117 10.17 -7.62 -7.97
CA HIS A 117 10.37 -6.74 -9.11
C HIS A 117 10.04 -7.46 -10.42
N PRO A 118 9.41 -6.78 -11.40
CA PRO A 118 9.27 -7.30 -12.75
C PRO A 118 10.67 -7.50 -13.36
N THR A 119 11.09 -8.74 -13.50
CA THR A 119 12.28 -9.09 -14.28
C THR A 119 11.91 -9.15 -15.77
N PRO A 120 12.81 -8.78 -16.69
CA PRO A 120 12.56 -8.93 -18.14
C PRO A 120 12.26 -10.40 -18.47
N LYS A 121 11.43 -10.63 -19.50
CA LYS A 121 10.88 -11.97 -19.84
C LYS A 121 11.90 -13.10 -19.98
N ASP A 122 13.16 -12.77 -20.26
CA ASP A 122 14.24 -13.72 -20.53
C ASP A 122 15.03 -14.12 -19.26
N TYR A 123 14.66 -13.59 -18.10
CA TYR A 123 15.24 -13.98 -16.80
C TYR A 123 14.39 -15.09 -16.15
N SER A 124 15.07 -16.13 -15.66
CA SER A 124 14.46 -17.34 -15.09
C SER A 124 13.64 -17.10 -13.83
N ASP A 125 14.00 -16.08 -13.06
CA ASP A 125 13.51 -15.86 -11.70
C ASP A 125 12.92 -14.46 -11.55
N ALA A 126 11.81 -14.37 -10.82
CA ALA A 126 11.33 -13.09 -10.31
C ALA A 126 12.28 -12.62 -9.21
N ALA A 127 12.80 -11.40 -9.32
CA ALA A 127 13.67 -10.81 -8.30
C ALA A 127 12.82 -10.38 -7.09
N CYS A 128 12.46 -11.37 -6.27
CA CYS A 128 11.72 -11.19 -5.03
C CYS A 128 12.67 -11.09 -3.83
N ALA A 129 12.40 -10.13 -2.95
CA ALA A 129 13.02 -10.05 -1.63
C ALA A 129 11.95 -9.75 -0.58
N PRO A 130 12.16 -10.10 0.70
CA PRO A 130 11.30 -9.60 1.74
C PRO A 130 11.46 -8.08 1.88
N ALA A 131 10.36 -7.40 2.21
CA ALA A 131 10.34 -5.96 2.41
C ALA A 131 9.61 -5.59 3.70
N LEU A 132 10.06 -4.53 4.37
CA LEU A 132 9.24 -3.81 5.34
C LEU A 132 8.41 -2.76 4.58
N ARG A 133 7.09 -2.77 4.73
CA ARG A 133 6.20 -1.73 4.20
C ARG A 133 5.92 -0.67 5.25
N VAL A 134 6.09 0.59 4.84
CA VAL A 134 5.74 1.76 5.64
C VAL A 134 4.82 2.67 4.82
N LEU A 135 3.68 3.03 5.38
CA LEU A 135 2.72 3.97 4.78
C LEU A 135 3.05 5.38 5.26
N HIS A 136 3.32 6.30 4.33
CA HIS A 136 3.55 7.72 4.65
C HIS A 136 2.81 8.61 3.66
N ASN A 137 2.03 9.57 4.18
CA ASN A 137 1.22 10.50 3.38
C ASN A 137 0.36 9.81 2.28
N GLY A 138 -0.19 8.63 2.59
CA GLY A 138 -1.00 7.84 1.66
C GLY A 138 -0.21 7.08 0.58
N THR A 139 1.13 7.12 0.61
CA THR A 139 2.01 6.35 -0.29
C THR A 139 2.60 5.16 0.46
N ALA A 140 2.59 3.97 -0.16
CA ALA A 140 3.32 2.81 0.35
C ALA A 140 4.81 2.86 -0.06
N TRP A 141 5.69 2.63 0.90
CA TRP A 141 7.14 2.51 0.74
C TRP A 141 7.60 1.12 1.17
N ASP A 142 8.18 0.36 0.24
CA ASP A 142 8.73 -0.97 0.47
C ASP A 142 10.25 -0.92 0.53
N PHE A 143 10.79 -1.27 1.69
CA PHE A 143 12.23 -1.34 1.95
C PHE A 143 12.67 -2.79 1.86
N LEU A 144 13.20 -3.20 0.71
CA LEU A 144 13.61 -4.57 0.42
C LEU A 144 14.93 -4.89 1.14
N VAL A 145 14.96 -5.99 1.87
CA VAL A 145 16.08 -6.42 2.71
C VAL A 145 16.75 -7.65 2.09
N ASP A 146 18.08 -7.64 1.95
CA ASP A 146 18.83 -8.88 1.77
C ASP A 146 18.95 -9.59 3.12
N GLU A 147 18.37 -10.79 3.22
CA GLU A 147 18.41 -11.59 4.45
C GLU A 147 19.82 -12.08 4.82
N LYS A 148 20.77 -12.15 3.88
CA LYS A 148 22.14 -12.60 4.15
C LYS A 148 22.98 -11.50 4.80
N SER A 149 22.93 -10.29 4.25
CA SER A 149 23.67 -9.13 4.79
C SER A 149 22.89 -8.31 5.81
N GLN A 150 21.57 -8.53 5.96
CA GLN A 150 20.67 -7.81 6.87
C GLN A 150 20.68 -6.28 6.65
N VAL A 151 20.75 -5.84 5.38
CA VAL A 151 20.64 -4.43 4.98
C VAL A 151 19.55 -4.20 3.94
N VAL A 152 19.05 -2.97 3.85
CA VAL A 152 18.08 -2.56 2.83
C VAL A 152 18.79 -2.33 1.50
N ILE A 153 18.57 -3.24 0.55
CA ILE A 153 19.17 -3.25 -0.78
C ILE A 153 18.42 -2.38 -1.80
N PHE A 154 17.12 -2.18 -1.62
CA PHE A 154 16.30 -1.40 -2.54
C PHE A 154 15.14 -0.71 -1.82
N VAL A 155 14.66 0.40 -2.37
CA VAL A 155 13.47 1.11 -1.90
C VAL A 155 12.53 1.31 -3.07
N GLN A 156 11.36 0.67 -3.01
CA GLN A 156 10.27 0.89 -3.95
C GLN A 156 9.21 1.77 -3.27
N HIS A 157 8.54 2.62 -4.04
CA HIS A 157 7.34 3.32 -3.57
C HIS A 157 6.29 3.31 -4.69
N GLU A 158 5.03 3.43 -4.29
CA GLU A 158 3.94 3.61 -5.25
C GLU A 158 4.04 5.00 -5.90
N ILE A 159 3.95 5.05 -7.23
CA ILE A 159 3.88 6.29 -8.00
C ILE A 159 2.39 6.59 -8.23
N PRO A 160 1.81 7.66 -7.68
CA PRO A 160 0.39 7.96 -7.86
C PRO A 160 0.04 8.17 -9.33
N SER A 161 -1.00 7.49 -9.80
CA SER A 161 -1.54 7.63 -11.16
C SER A 161 -1.86 9.09 -11.47
N GLY A 162 -1.13 9.69 -12.42
CA GLY A 162 -1.25 11.11 -12.78
C GLY A 162 -0.02 11.97 -12.47
N SER A 163 1.05 11.41 -11.87
CA SER A 163 2.32 12.11 -11.65
C SER A 163 3.30 12.06 -12.84
N PHE A 164 2.88 11.47 -13.97
CA PHE A 164 3.52 11.63 -15.28
C PHE A 164 2.72 12.65 -16.12
N MET A 165 3.05 13.93 -15.98
CA MET A 165 2.58 15.04 -16.83
C MET A 165 3.76 15.94 -17.19
#